data_AF-A0A2J8V1I5-F1
#
_entry.id   AF-A0A2J8V1I5-F1
#
_cell.length_a   1.000
_cell.length_b   1.000
_cell.length_c   1.000
_cell.angle_alpha   90.00
_cell.angle_beta   90.00
_cell.angle_gamma   90.00
#
_symmetry.space_group_name_H-M   'P 1'
#
loop_
_entity.id
_entity.type
_entity.pdbx_description
1 polymer ?
#
loop_
_entity_poly.entity_id
_entity_poly.type
_entity_poly.pdbx_seq_one_letter_code
_entity_poly.pdbx_strand_id
1 'polypeptide(L)'
;MGPGTRLAALLAVLALGTGDPERAAARGDTFSALTSVARALTPERRLLGLLRRYLRGEEARLRDLTRFYDKVLSLHEDSTTPVANPLLAFTLIKRLQSDWRNVL
;
A
#
# COMPACT_ATOMS: atom_id res chain seq x y z
N MET A 1 -63.55 -35.76 -16.42
CA MET A 1 -62.12 -35.38 -16.43
C MET A 1 -61.43 -36.15 -15.31
N GLY A 2 -60.50 -37.04 -15.65
CA GLY A 2 -59.92 -38.00 -14.71
C GLY A 2 -58.84 -37.39 -13.80
N PRO A 3 -58.56 -38.00 -12.64
CA PRO A 3 -57.53 -37.53 -11.70
C PRO A 3 -56.12 -37.50 -12.31
N GLY A 4 -55.84 -38.34 -13.33
CA GLY A 4 -54.57 -38.35 -14.04
C GLY A 4 -54.28 -37.07 -14.84
N THR A 5 -55.30 -36.37 -15.33
CA THR A 5 -55.14 -35.12 -16.08
C THR A 5 -54.72 -33.96 -15.17
N ARG A 6 -55.15 -33.98 -13.90
CA ARG A 6 -54.75 -33.01 -12.89
C ARG A 6 -53.31 -33.23 -12.41
N LEU A 7 -52.90 -34.50 -12.28
CA LEU A 7 -51.54 -34.87 -11.86
C LEU A 7 -50.52 -34.55 -12.96
N ALA A 8 -50.87 -34.80 -14.23
CA ALA A 8 -50.06 -34.39 -15.38
C ALA A 8 -49.94 -32.86 -15.50
N ALA A 9 -51.03 -32.11 -15.24
CA ALA A 9 -50.99 -30.65 -15.21
C ALA A 9 -50.12 -30.11 -14.05
N LEU A 10 -50.16 -30.75 -12.88
CA LEU A 10 -49.34 -30.38 -11.73
C LEU A 10 -47.85 -30.67 -11.97
N LEU A 11 -47.55 -31.80 -12.60
CA LEU A 11 -46.18 -32.15 -13.02
C LEU A 11 -45.68 -31.22 -14.13
N ALA A 12 -46.54 -30.81 -15.06
CA ALA A 12 -46.19 -29.83 -16.09
C ALA A 12 -45.93 -28.44 -15.48
N VAL A 13 -46.72 -28.00 -14.50
CA VAL A 13 -46.49 -26.75 -13.77
C VAL A 13 -45.21 -26.80 -12.93
N LEU A 14 -44.91 -27.94 -12.30
CA LEU A 14 -43.65 -28.16 -11.58
C LEU A 14 -42.44 -28.24 -12.52
N ALA A 15 -42.62 -28.79 -13.73
CA ALA A 15 -41.59 -28.83 -14.77
C ALA A 15 -41.44 -27.49 -15.52
N LEU A 16 -42.47 -26.64 -15.55
CA LEU A 16 -42.42 -25.23 -16.00
C LEU A 16 -41.81 -24.31 -14.93
N GLY A 17 -41.61 -24.80 -13.70
CA GLY A 17 -40.76 -24.19 -12.68
C GLY A 17 -39.26 -24.27 -12.99
N THR A 18 -38.89 -24.52 -14.25
CA THR A 18 -37.52 -24.41 -14.76
C THR A 18 -37.06 -22.95 -14.72
N GLY A 19 -36.41 -22.60 -13.62
CA GLY A 19 -35.55 -21.43 -13.52
C GLY A 19 -36.29 -20.13 -13.23
N ASP A 20 -36.57 -19.91 -11.96
CA ASP A 20 -37.05 -18.63 -11.43
C ASP A 20 -36.11 -17.49 -11.90
N PRO A 21 -36.53 -16.67 -12.88
CA PRO A 21 -35.62 -15.75 -13.59
C PRO A 21 -35.10 -14.67 -12.65
N GLU A 22 -35.86 -14.31 -11.62
CA GLU A 22 -35.43 -13.39 -10.56
C GLU A 22 -34.30 -13.98 -9.71
N ARG A 23 -34.34 -15.27 -9.40
CA ARG A 23 -33.24 -15.94 -8.67
C ARG A 23 -31.99 -16.07 -9.55
N ALA A 24 -32.17 -16.32 -10.84
CA ALA A 24 -31.06 -16.33 -11.80
C ALA A 24 -30.45 -14.94 -11.96
N ALA A 25 -31.28 -13.89 -12.04
CA ALA A 25 -30.84 -12.49 -12.09
C ALA A 25 -30.12 -12.07 -10.82
N ALA A 26 -30.69 -12.32 -9.63
CA ALA A 26 -30.06 -12.00 -8.35
C ALA A 26 -28.69 -12.70 -8.17
N ARG A 27 -28.57 -13.95 -8.66
CA ARG A 27 -27.29 -14.69 -8.66
C ARG A 27 -26.29 -14.09 -9.64
N GLY A 28 -26.74 -13.65 -10.81
CA GLY A 28 -25.95 -12.91 -11.79
C GLY A 28 -25.44 -11.57 -11.26
N ASP A 29 -26.31 -10.81 -10.59
CA ASP A 29 -25.97 -9.53 -9.94
C ASP A 29 -24.94 -9.73 -8.83
N THR A 30 -25.10 -10.78 -8.02
CA THR A 30 -24.12 -11.12 -6.97
C THR A 30 -22.75 -11.46 -7.56
N PHE A 31 -22.71 -12.23 -8.65
CA PHE A 31 -21.46 -12.54 -9.35
C PHE A 31 -20.83 -11.29 -9.99
N SER A 32 -21.66 -10.39 -10.53
CA SER A 32 -21.23 -9.10 -11.07
C SER A 32 -20.63 -8.20 -9.98
N ALA A 33 -21.28 -8.12 -8.81
CA ALA A 33 -20.80 -7.37 -7.66
C ALA A 33 -19.47 -7.93 -7.11
N LEU A 34 -19.36 -9.25 -6.93
CA LEU A 34 -18.13 -9.91 -6.50
C LEU A 34 -16.99 -9.69 -7.50
N THR A 35 -17.29 -9.72 -8.79
CA THR A 35 -16.29 -9.44 -9.84
C THR A 35 -15.86 -7.97 -9.81
N SER A 36 -16.78 -7.04 -9.57
CA SER A 36 -16.47 -5.60 -9.42
C SER A 36 -15.53 -5.34 -8.23
N VAL A 37 -15.84 -5.94 -7.07
CA VAL A 37 -14.99 -5.86 -5.87
C VAL A 37 -13.61 -6.48 -6.15
N ALA A 38 -13.55 -7.66 -6.77
CA ALA A 38 -12.29 -8.31 -7.12
C ALA A 38 -11.41 -7.43 -8.04
N ARG A 39 -12.02 -6.71 -8.98
CA ARG A 39 -11.29 -5.74 -9.83
C ARG A 39 -10.80 -4.54 -9.03
N ALA A 40 -11.58 -4.04 -8.07
CA ALA A 40 -11.21 -2.90 -7.21
C ALA A 40 -10.04 -3.21 -6.25
N LEU A 41 -9.85 -4.47 -5.86
CA LEU A 41 -8.73 -4.90 -5.00
C LEU A 41 -7.36 -4.80 -5.68
N THR A 42 -7.29 -4.82 -7.01
CA THR A 42 -6.01 -4.78 -7.74
C THR A 42 -5.31 -3.41 -7.61
N PRO A 43 -5.99 -2.27 -7.83
CA PRO A 43 -5.46 -0.95 -7.50
C PRO A 43 -5.01 -0.79 -6.05
N GLU A 44 -5.77 -1.32 -5.09
CA GLU A 44 -5.44 -1.24 -3.66
C GLU A 44 -4.12 -1.95 -3.36
N ARG A 45 -3.93 -3.18 -3.88
CA ARG A 45 -2.66 -3.92 -3.75
C ARG A 45 -1.48 -3.15 -4.34
N ARG A 46 -1.70 -2.44 -5.46
CA ARG A 46 -0.67 -1.59 -6.07
C ARG A 46 -0.34 -0.39 -5.19
N LEU A 47 -1.34 0.25 -4.58
CA LEU A 47 -1.17 1.38 -3.67
C LEU A 47 -0.40 0.95 -2.41
N LEU A 48 -0.76 -0.18 -1.81
CA LEU A 48 -0.04 -0.75 -0.67
C LEU A 48 1.42 -1.06 -1.02
N GLY A 49 1.67 -1.55 -2.24
CA GLY A 49 3.04 -1.76 -2.74
C GLY A 49 3.84 -0.46 -2.87
N LEU A 50 3.21 0.62 -3.33
CA LEU A 50 3.82 1.95 -3.40
C LEU A 50 4.10 2.52 -2.00
N LEU A 51 3.12 2.45 -1.10
CA LEU A 51 3.25 2.94 0.26
C LEU A 51 4.36 2.21 1.02
N ARG A 52 4.45 0.89 0.87
CA ARG A 52 5.53 0.09 1.47
C ARG A 52 6.92 0.51 0.98
N ARG A 53 7.05 0.83 -0.32
CA ARG A 53 8.32 1.32 -0.88
C ARG A 53 8.65 2.71 -0.35
N TYR A 54 7.66 3.59 -0.28
CA TYR A 54 7.83 4.94 0.25
C TYR A 54 8.28 4.91 1.71
N LEU A 55 7.60 4.15 2.58
CA LEU A 55 7.95 4.01 3.99
C LEU A 55 9.37 3.49 4.18
N ARG A 56 9.78 2.45 3.44
CA ARG A 56 11.16 1.95 3.49
C ARG A 56 12.20 2.99 3.06
N GLY A 57 11.87 3.80 2.06
CA GLY A 57 12.72 4.91 1.62
C GLY A 57 12.87 5.97 2.71
N GLU A 58 11.76 6.36 3.35
CA GLU A 58 11.79 7.34 4.42
C GLU A 58 12.52 6.82 5.67
N GLU A 59 12.32 5.55 6.03
CA GLU A 59 13.10 4.90 7.10
C GLU A 59 14.60 4.90 6.81
N ALA A 60 15.01 4.66 5.56
CA ALA A 60 16.41 4.73 5.16
C ALA A 60 16.95 6.15 5.27
N ARG A 61 16.18 7.13 4.77
CA ARG A 61 16.52 8.56 4.87
C ARG A 61 16.68 9.01 6.32
N LEU A 62 15.77 8.60 7.21
CA LEU A 62 15.86 8.89 8.64
C LEU A 62 17.10 8.24 9.29
N ARG A 63 17.41 6.98 8.96
CA ARG A 63 18.63 6.32 9.46
C ARG A 63 19.90 7.06 9.02
N ASP A 64 19.96 7.51 7.77
CA ASP A 64 21.11 8.26 7.26
C ASP A 64 21.23 9.63 7.94
N LEU A 65 20.09 10.30 8.21
CA LEU A 65 20.06 11.55 8.97
C LEU A 65 20.54 11.37 10.41
N THR A 66 20.14 10.28 11.09
CA THR A 66 20.63 9.95 12.44
C THR A 66 22.14 9.74 12.43
N ARG A 67 22.67 8.96 11.49
CA ARG A 67 24.14 8.76 11.36
C ARG A 67 24.89 10.06 11.09
N PHE A 68 24.32 10.94 10.27
CA PHE A 68 24.89 12.25 10.03
C PHE A 68 24.93 13.08 11.31
N TYR A 69 23.81 13.12 12.06
CA TYR A 69 23.74 13.79 13.35
C TYR A 69 24.80 13.28 14.34
N ASP A 70 24.89 11.96 14.53
CA ASP A 70 25.85 11.34 15.45
C ASP A 70 27.30 11.71 15.08
N LYS A 71 27.63 11.70 13.79
CA LYS A 71 28.95 12.11 13.29
C LYS A 71 29.23 13.58 13.53
N VAL A 72 28.24 14.46 13.33
CA VAL A 72 28.42 15.90 13.55
C VAL A 72 28.60 16.20 15.04
N LEU A 73 27.83 15.51 15.89
CA LEU A 73 27.91 15.62 17.33
C LEU A 73 29.30 15.21 17.85
N SER A 74 29.81 14.04 17.45
CA SER A 74 31.14 13.58 17.87
C SER A 74 32.23 14.57 17.46
N LEU A 75 32.17 15.07 16.22
CA LEU A 75 33.13 16.07 15.72
C LEU A 75 32.97 17.45 16.37
N HIS A 76 31.84 17.73 17.03
CA HIS A 76 31.65 18.96 17.81
C HIS A 76 32.25 18.80 19.21
N GLU A 77 32.03 17.66 19.85
CA GLU A 77 32.59 17.33 21.17
C GLU A 77 34.13 17.28 21.15
N ASP A 78 34.73 16.74 20.09
CA ASP A 78 36.19 16.69 19.89
C ASP A 78 36.83 18.07 19.58
N SER A 79 36.01 19.11 19.39
CA SER A 79 36.39 20.42 18.87
C SER A 79 36.30 21.50 19.97
N THR A 80 37.04 21.34 21.06
CA THR A 80 37.12 22.38 22.11
C THR A 80 37.97 23.58 21.70
N THR A 81 38.88 23.45 20.72
CA THR A 81 39.60 24.58 20.08
C THR A 81 39.95 24.28 18.60
N PRO A 82 38.98 24.38 17.67
CA PRO A 82 39.14 23.93 16.28
C PRO A 82 40.12 24.78 15.45
N VAL A 83 40.39 26.03 15.86
CA VAL A 83 41.17 26.99 15.07
C VAL A 83 42.69 26.80 15.23
N ALA A 84 43.14 26.08 16.26
CA ALA A 84 44.56 25.82 16.50
C ALA A 84 45.14 24.70 15.61
N ASN A 85 44.28 23.87 15.02
CA ASN A 85 44.68 22.77 14.14
C ASN A 85 44.10 22.99 12.72
N PRO A 86 44.94 23.24 11.70
CA PRO A 86 44.49 23.48 10.32
C PRO A 86 43.61 22.36 9.73
N LEU A 87 43.83 21.11 10.15
CA LEU A 87 43.03 19.97 9.71
C LEU A 87 41.62 20.01 10.32
N LEU A 88 41.51 20.39 11.61
CA LEU A 88 40.23 20.60 12.28
C LEU A 88 39.50 21.82 11.69
N ALA A 89 40.22 22.89 11.37
CA ALA A 89 39.65 24.07 10.71
C ALA A 89 39.10 23.74 9.30
N PHE A 90 39.86 22.99 8.48
CA PHE A 90 39.40 22.57 7.16
C PHE A 90 38.16 21.67 7.23
N THR A 91 38.14 20.69 8.13
CA THR A 91 37.00 19.79 8.29
C THR A 91 35.74 20.52 8.78
N LEU A 92 35.90 21.53 9.65
CA LEU A 92 34.81 22.42 10.06
C LEU A 92 34.26 23.24 8.87
N ILE A 93 35.13 23.85 8.06
CA ILE A 93 34.73 24.65 6.89
C ILE A 93 33.99 23.76 5.88
N LYS A 94 34.54 22.58 5.56
CA LYS A 94 33.90 21.62 4.65
C LYS A 94 32.51 21.23 5.16
N ARG A 95 32.38 20.95 6.45
CA ARG A 95 31.10 20.58 7.06
C ARG A 95 30.06 21.69 6.89
N LEU A 96 30.43 22.93 7.19
CA LEU A 96 29.56 24.11 7.10
C LEU A 96 29.12 24.44 5.66
N GLN A 97 30.01 24.29 4.68
CA GLN A 97 29.74 24.73 3.31
C GLN A 97 29.16 23.65 2.40
N SER A 98 29.50 22.37 2.64
CA SER A 98 29.14 21.26 1.76
C SER A 98 28.30 20.21 2.46
N ASP A 99 28.77 19.70 3.60
CA ASP A 99 28.13 18.53 4.21
C ASP A 99 26.71 18.85 4.71
N TRP A 100 26.49 20.01 5.34
CA TRP A 100 25.14 20.47 5.72
C TRP A 100 24.22 20.72 4.52
N ARG A 101 24.78 21.15 3.39
CA ARG A 101 24.03 21.43 2.15
C ARG A 101 23.60 20.16 1.41
N ASN A 102 24.23 19.02 1.70
CA ASN A 102 23.86 17.73 1.11
C ASN A 102 22.77 17.01 1.92
N VAL A 103 22.42 17.53 3.09
CA VAL A 103 21.40 16.97 4.01
C VAL A 103 20.06 17.68 3.86
N LEU A 104 20.08 18.97 3.53
CA LEU A 104 18.91 19.84 3.23
C LEU A 104 18.46 19.68 1.78
#